data_AF-A0A1X9PUN9-F1
#
_entry.id   AF-A0A1X9PUN9-F1
#
_cell.length_a   1.000
_cell.length_b   1.000
_cell.length_c   1.000
_cell.angle_alpha   90.00
_cell.angle_beta   90.00
_cell.angle_gamma   90.00
#
_symmetry.space_group_name_H-M   'P 1'
#
loop_
_entity.id
_entity.type
_entity.pdbx_description
1 polymer ?
#
loop_
_entity_poly.entity_id
_entity_poly.type
_entity_poly.pdbx_seq_one_letter_code
_entity_poly.pdbx_strand_id
1 'polypeptide(L)'
;MIKLKQNSAINNYEAIIIIKSEHKEEDIVKSQIIEQYCHVLKSNGATQIYAQNKGRHHLVYPIKRYNDGIFIQINYKANGQIIQKLEKSIRFDESIIRYLIVKQTNKQLSQQS
;
A
#
# COMPACT_ATOMS: atom_id res chain seq x y z
N MET A 1 -19.63 -17.70 21.26
CA MET A 1 -19.14 -17.26 19.93
C MET A 1 -19.19 -15.74 19.88
N ILE A 2 -18.06 -15.07 20.10
CA ILE A 2 -18.02 -13.59 20.21
C ILE A 2 -17.97 -13.02 18.78
N LYS A 3 -19.05 -12.37 18.32
CA LYS A 3 -19.03 -11.59 17.08
C LYS A 3 -18.12 -10.37 17.30
N LEU A 4 -16.93 -10.38 16.71
CA LEU A 4 -16.07 -9.19 16.61
C LEU A 4 -16.90 -8.05 16.01
N LYS A 5 -17.14 -6.99 16.79
CA LYS A 5 -17.80 -5.76 16.35
C LYS A 5 -17.01 -5.22 15.16
N GLN A 6 -17.58 -5.37 13.96
CA GLN A 6 -17.01 -4.82 12.74
C GLN A 6 -17.00 -3.30 12.88
N ASN A 7 -15.82 -2.71 13.03
CA ASN A 7 -15.70 -1.27 13.21
C ASN A 7 -15.93 -0.59 11.86
N SER A 8 -17.17 -0.15 11.61
CA SER A 8 -17.61 0.52 10.39
C SER A 8 -17.13 1.97 10.25
N ALA A 9 -16.35 2.48 11.21
CA ALA A 9 -15.82 3.82 11.15
C ALA A 9 -14.85 3.98 9.96
N ILE A 10 -15.11 4.99 9.12
CA ILE A 10 -14.21 5.39 8.04
C ILE A 10 -12.99 6.04 8.67
N ASN A 11 -11.80 5.54 8.33
CA ASN A 11 -10.53 6.10 8.76
C ASN A 11 -9.64 6.40 7.56
N ASN A 12 -8.68 7.30 7.77
CA ASN A 12 -7.61 7.54 6.82
C ASN A 12 -6.54 6.47 6.99
N TYR A 13 -6.10 5.91 5.86
CA TYR A 13 -5.04 4.93 5.81
C TYR A 13 -3.98 5.35 4.80
N GLU A 14 -2.77 4.92 5.09
CA GLU A 14 -1.62 5.05 4.23
C GLU A 14 -1.01 3.67 4.04
N ALA A 15 -0.87 3.24 2.79
CA ALA A 15 -0.20 2.02 2.42
C ALA A 15 1.10 2.34 1.70
N ILE A 16 2.21 1.82 2.20
CA ILE A 16 3.49 1.80 1.52
C ILE A 16 3.71 0.40 1.00
N ILE A 17 3.94 0.28 -0.30
CA ILE A 17 4.20 -0.98 -1.00
C ILE A 17 5.60 -0.90 -1.61
N ILE A 18 6.38 -1.96 -1.42
CA ILE A 18 7.71 -2.10 -2.00
C ILE A 18 7.66 -3.24 -3.02
N ILE A 19 7.87 -2.90 -4.29
CA ILE A 19 7.93 -3.85 -5.40
C ILE A 19 9.38 -4.28 -5.63
N LYS A 20 9.56 -5.53 -6.08
CA LYS A 20 10.84 -5.99 -6.63
C LYS A 20 11.33 -5.06 -7.76
N SER A 21 12.59 -4.62 -7.69
CA SER A 21 13.21 -3.90 -8.81
C SER A 21 13.80 -4.90 -9.79
N GLU A 22 13.10 -5.12 -10.90
CA GLU A 22 13.58 -5.93 -12.02
C GLU A 22 13.93 -5.02 -13.21
N HIS A 23 15.12 -5.22 -13.79
CA HIS A 23 15.75 -4.24 -14.67
C HIS A 23 15.05 -3.94 -16.00
N LYS A 24 14.01 -4.68 -16.41
CA LYS A 24 13.40 -4.56 -17.74
C LYS A 24 11.96 -4.05 -17.76
N GLU A 25 11.18 -4.34 -16.72
CA GLU A 25 9.72 -4.12 -16.74
C GLU A 25 9.21 -3.28 -15.55
N GLU A 26 10.14 -2.65 -14.83
CA GLU A 26 9.86 -1.86 -13.62
C GLU A 26 8.73 -0.84 -13.83
N ASP A 27 8.74 -0.08 -14.93
CA ASP A 27 7.72 0.94 -15.18
C ASP A 27 6.33 0.37 -15.46
N ILE A 28 6.27 -0.75 -16.18
CA ILE A 28 5.01 -1.43 -16.55
C ILE A 28 4.40 -2.05 -15.29
N VAL A 29 5.19 -2.85 -14.57
CA VAL A 29 4.75 -3.54 -13.35
C VAL A 29 4.28 -2.55 -12.30
N LYS A 30 5.03 -1.45 -12.10
CA LYS A 30 4.63 -0.37 -11.21
C LYS A 30 3.26 0.22 -11.57
N SER A 31 3.05 0.56 -12.83
CA SER A 31 1.81 1.21 -13.28
C SER A 31 0.62 0.27 -13.13
N GLN A 32 0.80 -1.00 -13.51
CA GLN A 32 -0.21 -2.06 -13.32
C GLN A 32 -0.58 -2.26 -11.84
N ILE A 33 0.42 -2.29 -10.96
CA ILE A 33 0.22 -2.43 -9.51
C ILE A 33 -0.57 -1.24 -8.96
N ILE A 34 -0.22 0.00 -9.34
CA ILE A 34 -0.96 1.20 -8.90
C ILE A 34 -2.42 1.11 -9.33
N GLU A 35 -2.68 0.80 -10.60
CA GLU A 35 -4.04 0.70 -11.14
C GLU A 35 -4.84 -0.41 -10.47
N GLN A 36 -4.24 -1.59 -10.32
CA GLN A 36 -4.86 -2.76 -9.69
C GLN A 36 -5.30 -2.45 -8.26
N TYR A 37 -4.41 -1.92 -7.41
CA TYR A 37 -4.75 -1.66 -6.01
C TYR A 37 -5.68 -0.47 -5.86
N CYS A 38 -5.58 0.56 -6.72
CA CYS A 38 -6.59 1.61 -6.80
C CYS A 38 -7.97 1.04 -7.15
N HIS A 39 -8.04 0.09 -8.08
CA HIS A 39 -9.29 -0.57 -8.46
C HIS A 39 -9.86 -1.45 -7.34
N VAL A 40 -9.03 -2.23 -6.65
CA VAL A 40 -9.44 -3.02 -5.47
C VAL A 40 -10.00 -2.12 -4.39
N LEU A 41 -9.35 -0.98 -4.11
CA LEU A 41 -9.84 -0.01 -3.14
C LEU A 41 -11.20 0.59 -3.56
N LYS A 42 -11.32 1.06 -4.81
CA LYS A 42 -12.56 1.64 -5.34
C LYS A 42 -13.72 0.64 -5.31
N SER A 43 -13.51 -0.57 -5.80
CA SER A 43 -14.54 -1.63 -5.87
C SER A 43 -15.05 -2.07 -4.50
N ASN A 44 -14.25 -1.89 -3.44
CA ASN A 44 -14.66 -2.21 -2.08
C ASN A 44 -15.20 -1.00 -1.30
N GLY A 45 -15.37 0.16 -1.94
CA GLY A 45 -16.01 1.34 -1.34
C GLY A 45 -15.05 2.30 -0.62
N ALA A 46 -13.73 2.22 -0.89
CA ALA A 46 -12.80 3.23 -0.41
C ALA A 46 -12.94 4.54 -1.23
N THR A 47 -12.70 5.67 -0.56
CA THR A 47 -12.83 7.01 -1.14
C THR A 47 -11.54 7.81 -0.95
N GLN A 48 -11.39 8.92 -1.68
CA GLN A 48 -10.21 9.80 -1.62
C GLN A 48 -8.88 9.05 -1.79
N ILE A 49 -8.83 8.20 -2.82
CA ILE A 49 -7.65 7.38 -3.12
C ILE A 49 -6.64 8.23 -3.91
N TYR A 50 -5.44 8.36 -3.37
CA TYR A 50 -4.32 9.05 -3.99
C TYR A 50 -3.09 8.15 -3.97
N ALA A 51 -2.57 7.80 -5.15
CA ALA A 51 -1.37 7.00 -5.29
C ALA A 51 -0.20 7.87 -5.78
N GLN A 52 0.95 7.70 -5.17
CA GLN A 52 2.20 8.38 -5.53
C GLN A 52 3.32 7.35 -5.67
N ASN A 53 4.01 7.41 -6.80
CA ASN A 53 5.28 6.72 -6.98
C ASN A 53 6.40 7.50 -6.29
N LYS A 54 7.14 6.86 -5.37
CA LYS A 54 8.33 7.43 -4.70
C LYS A 54 9.64 7.04 -5.39
N GLY A 55 9.58 6.20 -6.43
CA GLY A 55 10.73 5.77 -7.21
C GLY A 55 11.48 4.59 -6.59
N ARG A 56 12.63 4.28 -7.20
CA ARG A 56 13.54 3.22 -6.78
C ARG A 56 14.45 3.73 -5.66
N HIS A 57 14.59 2.94 -4.61
CA HIS A 57 15.50 3.20 -3.48
C HIS A 57 16.34 1.97 -3.17
N HIS A 58 17.59 2.21 -2.78
CA HIS A 58 18.47 1.16 -2.28
C HIS A 58 18.07 0.77 -0.85
N LEU A 59 17.99 -0.53 -0.60
CA LEU A 59 17.61 -1.07 0.70
C LEU A 59 18.86 -1.24 1.56
N VAL A 60 18.78 -0.82 2.83
CA VAL A 60 19.89 -0.97 3.80
C VAL A 60 20.25 -2.44 4.02
N TYR A 61 19.29 -3.34 3.83
CA TYR A 61 19.51 -4.79 3.84
C TYR A 61 18.66 -5.46 2.76
N PRO A 62 19.13 -6.58 2.19
CA PRO A 62 18.40 -7.29 1.16
C PRO A 62 17.09 -7.86 1.70
N ILE A 63 15.99 -7.62 0.98
CA ILE A 63 14.68 -8.21 1.26
C ILE A 63 14.38 -9.19 0.14
N LYS A 64 14.13 -10.47 0.47
CA LYS A 64 13.94 -11.55 -0.52
C LYS A 64 15.05 -11.58 -1.61
N ARG A 65 16.29 -11.28 -1.23
CA ARG A 65 17.49 -11.17 -2.12
C ARG A 65 17.52 -9.96 -3.06
N TYR A 66 16.60 -9.01 -2.93
CA TYR A 66 16.64 -7.74 -3.66
C TYR A 66 17.36 -6.68 -2.82
N ASN A 67 18.30 -5.98 -3.44
CA ASN A 67 19.01 -4.84 -2.84
C ASN A 67 18.33 -3.50 -3.13
N ASP A 68 17.46 -3.45 -4.13
CA ASP A 68 16.70 -2.26 -4.51
C ASP A 68 15.21 -2.59 -4.52
N GLY A 69 14.38 -1.60 -4.20
CA GLY A 69 12.94 -1.71 -4.25
C GLY A 69 12.28 -0.43 -4.74
N ILE A 70 11.13 -0.58 -5.37
CA ILE A 70 10.32 0.54 -5.88
C ILE A 70 9.24 0.84 -4.86
N PHE A 71 9.20 2.08 -4.39
CA PHE A 71 8.29 2.51 -3.34
C PHE A 71 7.05 3.16 -3.94
N ILE A 72 5.88 2.66 -3.55
CA ILE A 72 4.59 3.25 -3.88
C ILE A 72 3.87 3.58 -2.59
N GLN A 73 3.34 4.81 -2.52
CA GLN A 73 2.49 5.25 -1.43
C GLN A 73 1.05 5.39 -1.93
N ILE A 74 0.08 4.82 -1.21
CA ILE A 74 -1.34 4.95 -1.50
C ILE A 74 -2.05 5.46 -0.25
N ASN A 75 -2.62 6.65 -0.33
CA ASN A 75 -3.45 7.25 0.71
C ASN A 75 -4.92 7.06 0.35
N TYR A 76 -5.75 6.63 1.29
CA TYR A 76 -7.17 6.39 1.03
C TYR A 76 -7.99 6.44 2.31
N LYS A 77 -9.30 6.68 2.17
CA LYS A 77 -10.28 6.55 3.26
C LYS A 77 -11.08 5.28 3.08
N ALA A 78 -11.14 4.47 4.13
CA ALA A 78 -11.80 3.17 4.08
C ALA A 78 -12.36 2.75 5.45
N ASN A 79 -13.26 1.78 5.44
CA ASN A 79 -13.60 1.03 6.64
C ASN A 79 -12.50 0.00 6.98
N GLY A 80 -12.51 -0.54 8.21
CA GLY A 80 -11.51 -1.55 8.62
C GLY A 80 -11.61 -2.88 7.86
N GLN A 81 -12.75 -3.18 7.22
CA GLN A 81 -12.96 -4.43 6.50
C GLN A 81 -12.22 -4.45 5.15
N ILE A 82 -12.12 -3.30 4.49
CA ILE A 82 -11.36 -3.13 3.23
C ILE A 82 -9.88 -3.44 3.45
N ILE A 83 -9.32 -3.10 4.62
CA ILE A 83 -7.91 -3.35 4.96
C ILE A 83 -7.57 -4.84 4.88
N GLN A 84 -8.39 -5.71 5.48
CA GLN A 84 -8.15 -7.15 5.45
C GLN A 84 -8.17 -7.72 4.03
N LYS A 85 -9.05 -7.20 3.16
CA LYS A 85 -9.11 -7.61 1.75
C LYS A 85 -7.88 -7.13 0.98
N LEU A 86 -7.46 -5.89 1.21
CA LEU A 86 -6.28 -5.30 0.59
C LEU A 86 -5.01 -6.07 1.01
N GLU A 87 -4.81 -6.30 2.31
CA GLU A 87 -3.67 -7.07 2.82
C GLU A 87 -3.62 -8.48 2.24
N LYS A 88 -4.78 -9.14 2.16
CA LYS A 88 -4.86 -10.46 1.55
C LYS A 88 -4.44 -10.41 0.08
N SER A 89 -4.93 -9.45 -0.70
CA SER A 89 -4.54 -9.28 -2.10
C SER A 89 -3.04 -9.03 -2.25
N ILE A 90 -2.48 -8.12 -1.44
CA ILE A 90 -1.05 -7.77 -1.47
C ILE A 90 -0.18 -8.98 -1.11
N ARG A 91 -0.60 -9.79 -0.14
CA ARG A 91 0.16 -10.97 0.28
C ARG A 91 0.29 -12.03 -0.81
N PHE A 92 -0.71 -12.16 -1.69
CA PHE A 92 -0.67 -13.11 -2.82
C PHE A 92 0.10 -12.59 -4.03
N ASP A 93 0.47 -11.30 -4.04
CA ASP A 93 1.23 -10.72 -5.13
C ASP A 93 2.72 -10.94 -4.92
N GLU A 94 3.30 -11.83 -5.73
CA GLU A 94 4.71 -12.18 -5.67
C GLU A 94 5.64 -11.02 -6.06
N SER A 95 5.12 -10.02 -6.78
CA SER A 95 5.89 -8.82 -7.15
C SER A 95 6.18 -7.94 -5.94
N ILE A 96 5.41 -8.09 -4.86
CA ILE A 96 5.56 -7.30 -3.65
C ILE A 96 6.53 -8.00 -2.69
N ILE A 97 7.61 -7.28 -2.35
CA ILE A 97 8.63 -7.79 -1.42
C ILE A 97 8.30 -7.40 0.02
N ARG A 98 7.62 -6.26 0.23
CA ARG A 98 7.17 -5.79 1.54
C ARG A 98 6.04 -4.77 1.41
N TYR A 99 5.20 -4.70 2.43
CA TYR A 99 4.17 -3.67 2.55
C TYR A 99 4.03 -3.22 4.01
N LEU A 100 3.48 -2.02 4.20
CA LEU A 100 3.09 -1.48 5.48
C LEU A 100 1.79 -0.70 5.31
N ILE A 101 0.78 -1.01 6.10
CA ILE A 101 -0.48 -0.24 6.14
C ILE A 101 -0.61 0.40 7.51
N VAL A 102 -0.76 1.72 7.52
CA VAL A 102 -0.85 2.53 8.73
C VAL A 102 -2.19 3.24 8.75
N LYS A 103 -2.90 3.13 9.87
CA LYS A 103 -4.05 4.00 10.16
C LYS A 103 -3.53 5.36 10.59
N GLN A 104 -3.84 6.40 9.82
CA GLN A 104 -3.49 7.76 10.19
C GLN A 104 -4.36 8.20 11.37
N THR A 105 -3.73 8.33 12.52
CA THR A 105 -4.34 8.89 13.73
C THR A 105 -3.82 10.31 13.79
N ASN A 106 -4.66 11.30 13.47
CA ASN A 106 -4.30 12.72 13.30
C ASN A 106 -3.02 13.13 14.04
N LYS A 107 -1.90 13.15 13.30
CA LYS A 107 -0.66 13.77 13.73
C LYS A 107 -0.10 14.52 12.55
N GLN A 108 -0.71 15.66 12.24
CA GLN A 108 0.05 16.74 11.64
C GLN A 108 1.09 17.14 12.68
N LEU A 109 2.36 16.86 12.44
CA LEU A 109 3.47 17.50 13.14
C LEU A 109 4.67 17.51 12.18
N SER A 110 4.91 18.71 11.65
CA SER A 110 6.23 19.30 11.34
C SER A 110 7.17 18.52 10.43
N GLN A 111 7.18 18.82 9.13
CA GLN A 111 8.41 19.02 8.35
C GLN A 111 8.17 20.10 7.28
N GLN A 112 8.06 21.35 7.73
CA GLN A 112 8.65 22.48 6.98
C GLN A 112 10.10 22.55 7.45
N SER A 113 11.04 22.33 6.56
CA SER A 113 12.43 22.76 6.63
C SER A 113 12.89 23.03 5.22
#